data_AF-A0A1V3X6M1-F1
#
_entry.id   AF-A0A1V3X6M1-F1
#
_cell.length_a   1.000
_cell.length_b   1.000
_cell.length_c   1.000
_cell.angle_alpha   90.00
_cell.angle_beta   90.00
_cell.angle_gamma   90.00
#
_symmetry.space_group_name_H-M   'P 1'
#
loop_
_entity.id
_entity.type
_entity.pdbx_description
1 polymer ?
#
loop_
_entity_poly.entity_id
_entity_poly.type
_entity_poly.pdbx_seq_one_letter_code
_entity_poly.pdbx_strand_id
1 'polypeptide(L)'
;MTNIIVVTIKEIGGEPMLDMQALALLFGVGVAAVEALPIINGHIRIPREWARRGKRRAREAIAHTGSDFILDGIRYWARHDHGADLEVV
;
A
#
# COMPACT_ATOMS: atom_id res chain seq x y z
N MET A 1 -12.18 -9.14 -18.83
CA MET A 1 -11.37 -7.91 -18.65
C MET A 1 -10.62 -8.09 -17.35
N THR A 2 -9.28 -8.07 -17.39
CA THR A 2 -8.47 -8.15 -16.17
C THR A 2 -8.57 -6.82 -15.44
N ASN A 3 -8.94 -6.84 -14.16
CA ASN A 3 -8.95 -5.63 -13.33
C ASN A 3 -7.50 -5.28 -12.99
N ILE A 4 -7.07 -4.04 -13.21
CA ILE A 4 -5.68 -3.61 -12.98
C ILE A 4 -5.70 -2.43 -12.00
N ILE A 5 -4.88 -2.52 -10.96
CA ILE A 5 -4.56 -1.41 -10.08
C ILE A 5 -3.14 -0.96 -10.40
N VAL A 6 -3.04 0.30 -10.80
CA VAL A 6 -1.76 0.95 -11.10
C VAL A 6 -1.27 1.67 -9.84
N VAL A 7 -0.02 1.45 -9.46
CA VAL A 7 0.65 2.17 -8.39
C VAL A 7 1.97 2.76 -8.89
N THR A 8 2.33 3.92 -8.37
CA THR A 8 3.64 4.54 -8.61
C THR A 8 4.54 4.38 -7.39
N ILE A 9 5.77 3.92 -7.63
CA ILE A 9 6.82 3.85 -6.61
C ILE A 9 8.04 4.60 -7.11
N LYS A 10 8.40 5.67 -6.40
CA LYS A 10 9.56 6.50 -6.72
C LYS A 10 10.64 6.31 -5.67
N GLU A 11 11.88 6.16 -6.09
CA GLU A 11 13.00 6.24 -5.17
C GLU A 11 13.40 7.70 -4.99
N ILE A 12 13.35 8.20 -3.75
CA ILE A 12 13.79 9.56 -3.41
C ILE A 12 14.83 9.43 -2.30
N GLY A 13 16.09 9.78 -2.60
CA GLY A 13 17.18 9.71 -1.62
C GLY A 13 17.47 8.29 -1.10
N GLY A 14 17.21 7.25 -1.89
CA GLY A 14 17.35 5.84 -1.50
C GLY A 14 16.15 5.25 -0.76
N GLU A 15 15.08 6.03 -0.55
CA GLU A 15 13.86 5.56 0.10
C GLU A 15 12.72 5.40 -0.91
N PRO A 16 12.00 4.25 -0.90
CA PRO A 16 10.83 4.07 -1.75
C PRO A 16 9.65 4.91 -1.23
N MET A 17 9.19 5.84 -2.07
CA MET A 17 7.99 6.63 -1.90
C MET A 17 6.83 5.97 -2.62
N LEU A 18 5.81 5.62 -1.84
CA LEU A 18 4.56 5.03 -2.32
C LEU A 18 3.55 6.14 -2.64
N ASP A 19 2.84 5.99 -3.76
CA ASP A 19 1.67 6.80 -4.03
C ASP A 19 0.49 6.46 -3.10
N MET A 20 -0.60 7.22 -3.24
CA MET A 20 -1.79 7.06 -2.40
C MET A 20 -2.49 5.72 -2.63
N GLN A 21 -2.43 5.18 -3.85
CA GLN A 21 -3.02 3.89 -4.20
C GLN A 21 -2.29 2.73 -3.50
N ALA A 22 -0.96 2.75 -3.50
CA ALA A 22 -0.13 1.79 -2.77
C ALA A 22 -0.37 1.88 -1.25
N LEU A 23 -0.49 3.09 -0.69
CA LEU A 23 -0.80 3.28 0.73
C LEU A 23 -2.20 2.74 1.09
N ALA A 24 -3.19 2.94 0.22
CA ALA A 24 -4.54 2.42 0.41
C ALA A 24 -4.55 0.89 0.53
N LEU A 25 -3.85 0.20 -0.37
CA LEU A 25 -3.67 -1.26 -0.34
C LEU A 25 -2.93 -1.74 0.92
N LEU A 26 -1.86 -1.05 1.29
CA LEU A 26 -1.03 -1.38 2.46
C LEU A 26 -1.84 -1.32 3.76
N PHE A 27 -2.67 -0.29 3.92
CA PHE A 27 -3.48 -0.09 5.13
C PHE A 27 -4.85 -0.78 5.08
N GLY A 28 -5.29 -1.25 3.90
CA GLY A 28 -6.61 -1.83 3.70
C GLY A 28 -7.71 -0.79 3.87
N VAL A 29 -7.55 0.36 3.21
CA VAL A 29 -8.47 1.51 3.29
C VAL A 29 -8.78 2.02 1.88
N GLY A 30 -9.81 2.86 1.74
CA GLY A 30 -10.09 3.52 0.48
C GLY A 30 -9.10 4.64 0.17
N VAL A 31 -8.80 4.86 -1.11
CA VAL A 31 -7.86 5.90 -1.59
C VAL A 31 -8.29 7.30 -1.12
N ALA A 32 -9.58 7.61 -1.19
CA ALA A 32 -10.14 8.88 -0.71
C ALA A 32 -9.85 9.14 0.78
N ALA A 33 -9.71 8.08 1.59
CA ALA A 33 -9.33 8.25 3.00
C ALA A 33 -7.84 8.62 3.14
N VAL A 34 -6.98 8.13 2.25
CA VAL A 34 -5.56 8.49 2.21
C VAL A 34 -5.39 9.94 1.74
N GLU A 35 -6.13 10.35 0.71
CA GLU A 35 -6.17 11.72 0.20
C GLU A 35 -6.61 12.73 1.27
N ALA A 36 -7.51 12.33 2.16
CA ALA A 36 -8.00 13.16 3.26
C ALA A 36 -7.01 13.29 4.44
N LEU A 37 -5.86 12.59 4.42
CA LEU A 37 -4.92 12.65 5.53
C LEU A 37 -4.22 14.01 5.60
N PRO A 38 -4.04 14.58 6.80
CA PRO A 38 -3.33 15.84 6.94
C PRO A 38 -1.84 15.64 6.65
N ILE A 39 -1.28 16.59 5.91
CA ILE A 39 0.16 16.71 5.68
C ILE A 39 0.72 17.70 6.70
N ILE A 40 1.65 17.26 7.53
CA ILE A 40 2.29 18.06 8.57
C ILE A 40 3.80 18.04 8.31
N ASN A 41 4.41 19.22 8.13
CA ASN A 41 5.83 19.35 7.80
C ASN A 41 6.25 18.54 6.56
N GLY A 42 5.39 18.47 5.54
CA GLY A 42 5.66 17.70 4.32
C GLY A 42 5.45 16.18 4.45
N HIS A 43 5.03 15.68 5.61
CA HIS A 43 4.77 14.27 5.83
C HIS A 43 3.29 13.98 6.05
N ILE A 44 2.79 12.93 5.39
CA ILE A 44 1.44 12.42 5.61
C ILE A 44 1.35 11.88 7.04
N ARG A 45 0.38 12.37 7.82
CA ARG A 45 0.16 11.87 9.18
C ARG A 45 -0.73 10.63 9.15
N ILE A 46 -0.10 9.46 9.16
CA ILE A 46 -0.82 8.18 9.24
C ILE A 46 -1.43 7.98 10.64
N PRO A 47 -2.74 7.71 10.75
CA PRO A 47 -3.39 7.39 12.02
C PRO A 47 -2.79 6.14 12.68
N ARG A 48 -2.78 6.11 14.02
CA ARG A 48 -2.18 4.99 14.77
C ARG A 48 -2.86 3.66 14.47
N GLU A 49 -4.18 3.65 14.30
CA GLU A 49 -4.92 2.44 13.97
C GLU A 49 -4.58 1.92 12.55
N TRP A 50 -4.29 2.80 11.59
CA TRP A 50 -3.84 2.39 10.25
C TRP A 50 -2.45 1.78 10.31
N ALA A 51 -1.52 2.39 11.05
CA ALA A 51 -0.18 1.82 11.24
C ALA A 51 -0.23 0.42 11.87
N ARG A 52 -1.14 0.20 12.84
CA ARG A 52 -1.37 -1.14 13.44
C ARG A 52 -1.95 -2.13 12.43
N ARG A 53 -2.94 -1.72 11.63
CA ARG A 53 -3.52 -2.55 10.55
C ARG A 53 -2.47 -2.91 9.50
N GLY A 54 -1.68 -1.94 9.04
CA GLY A 54 -0.60 -2.15 8.07
C GLY A 54 0.42 -3.16 8.57
N LYS A 55 0.84 -3.10 9.84
CA LYS A 55 1.72 -4.11 10.44
C LYS A 55 1.10 -5.51 10.44
N ARG A 56 -0.19 -5.61 10.74
CA ARG A 56 -0.91 -6.90 10.72
C ARG A 56 -0.98 -7.44 9.30
N ARG A 57 -1.40 -6.61 8.34
CA ARG A 57 -1.50 -6.95 6.93
C ARG A 57 -0.16 -7.32 6.30
N ALA A 58 0.93 -6.68 6.70
CA ALA A 58 2.27 -7.05 6.26
C ALA A 58 2.63 -8.48 6.70
N ARG A 59 2.35 -8.84 7.97
CA ARG A 59 2.58 -10.21 8.46
C ARG A 59 1.70 -11.24 7.77
N GLU A 60 0.43 -10.91 7.55
CA GLU A 60 -0.50 -11.78 6.80
C GLU A 60 -0.01 -11.99 5.37
N ALA A 61 0.38 -10.92 4.66
CA ALA A 61 0.93 -11.04 3.32
C ALA A 61 2.20 -11.89 3.29
N ILE A 62 3.15 -11.67 4.20
CA ILE A 62 4.37 -12.48 4.33
C ILE A 62 4.03 -13.96 4.53
N ALA A 63 3.04 -14.28 5.37
CA ALA A 63 2.62 -15.66 5.60
C ALA A 63 2.04 -16.33 4.34
N HIS A 64 1.40 -15.55 3.46
CA HIS A 64 0.82 -16.06 2.22
C HIS A 64 1.79 -16.07 1.03
N THR A 65 2.71 -15.11 0.95
CA THR A 65 3.63 -14.96 -0.19
C THR A 65 5.00 -15.57 0.07
N GLY A 66 5.38 -15.76 1.34
CA GLY A 66 6.76 -16.10 1.73
C GLY A 66 7.77 -14.97 1.52
N SER A 67 7.33 -13.77 1.15
CA SER A 67 8.18 -12.62 0.82
C SER A 67 7.91 -11.46 1.79
N ASP A 68 8.97 -10.87 2.33
CA ASP A 68 8.93 -9.64 3.13
C ASP A 68 9.08 -8.37 2.30
N PHE A 69 9.18 -8.50 0.98
CA PHE A 69 9.27 -7.37 0.08
C PHE A 69 7.91 -6.66 -0.03
N ILE A 70 7.90 -5.35 0.24
CA ILE A 70 6.66 -4.54 0.33
C ILE A 70 5.80 -4.64 -0.94
N LEU A 71 6.44 -4.71 -2.10
CA LEU A 71 5.78 -4.83 -3.40
C LEU A 71 4.99 -6.14 -3.54
N ASP A 72 5.52 -7.25 -3.00
CA ASP A 72 4.80 -8.51 -3.01
C ASP A 72 3.58 -8.48 -2.09
N GLY A 73 3.69 -7.74 -0.98
CA GLY A 73 2.57 -7.44 -0.10
C GLY A 73 1.47 -6.62 -0.79
N ILE A 74 1.83 -5.54 -1.47
CA ILE A 74 0.88 -4.69 -2.22
C ILE A 74 0.21 -5.52 -3.34
N ARG A 75 0.99 -6.32 -4.08
CA ARG A 75 0.48 -7.20 -5.14
C ARG A 75 -0.46 -8.27 -4.60
N TYR A 76 -0.15 -8.82 -3.43
CA TYR A 76 -1.03 -9.77 -2.74
C TYR A 76 -2.38 -9.10 -2.41
N TRP A 77 -2.37 -7.92 -1.79
CA TRP A 77 -3.61 -7.24 -1.41
C TRP A 77 -4.42 -6.72 -2.60
N ALA A 78 -3.79 -6.28 -3.69
CA ALA A 78 -4.50 -5.96 -4.93
C ALA A 78 -5.32 -7.16 -5.45
N ARG A 79 -4.71 -8.35 -5.44
CA ARG A 79 -5.40 -9.58 -5.84
C ARG A 79 -6.45 -10.03 -4.83
N HIS A 80 -6.11 -10.01 -3.55
CA HIS A 80 -6.95 -10.55 -2.48
C HIS A 80 -8.20 -9.69 -2.23
N ASP A 81 -8.06 -8.36 -2.17
CA ASP A 81 -9.16 -7.46 -1.80
C ASP A 81 -9.96 -6.97 -3.02
N HIS A 82 -9.34 -6.92 -4.21
CA HIS A 82 -9.92 -6.29 -5.40
C HIS A 82 -9.99 -7.19 -6.63
N GLY A 83 -9.48 -8.43 -6.56
CA GLY A 83 -9.39 -9.32 -7.72
C GLY A 83 -8.60 -8.70 -8.87
N ALA A 84 -7.62 -7.84 -8.55
CA ALA A 84 -6.88 -7.04 -9.52
C ALA A 84 -5.40 -7.43 -9.57
N ASP A 85 -4.82 -7.38 -10.77
CA ASP A 85 -3.37 -7.42 -10.92
C ASP A 85 -2.77 -6.04 -10.58
N LEU A 86 -1.52 -6.07 -10.10
CA LEU A 86 -0.77 -4.86 -9.75
C LEU A 86 0.19 -4.50 -10.89
N GLU A 87 0.04 -3.30 -11.42
CA GLU A 87 1.01 -2.67 -12.32
C GLU A 87 1.78 -1.59 -11.54
N VAL A 88 3.11 -1.57 -11.69
CA VAL A 88 3.99 -0.61 -11.02
C VAL A 88 4.65 0.26 -12.09
N VAL A 89 4.53 1.59 -11.93
CA VAL A 89 5.03 2.60 -12.88
C VAL A 89 5.97 3.61 -12.23
#